data_AF-A0A3A1R6D9-F1
#
_entry.id   AF-A0A3A1R6D9-F1
#
_cell.length_a   1.000
_cell.length_b   1.000
_cell.length_c   1.000
_cell.angle_alpha   90.00
_cell.angle_beta   90.00
_cell.angle_gamma   90.00
#
_symmetry.space_group_name_H-M   'P 1'
#
loop_
_entity.id
_entity.type
_entity.pdbx_description
1 polymer ?
#
loop_
_entity_poly.entity_id
_entity_poly.type
_entity_poly.pdbx_seq_one_letter_code
_entity_poly.pdbx_strand_id
1 'polypeptide(L)'
;MQTFLILISFILNIAALLAIVILYTRQNRLLEIEKQQGKTVKEMEDLISSYLLEMKEDNDRFIRQFEAVKESKTEDETEHRQEKVEKIRQAAAKVLQNESLPSEPDEDNDLHRSQSYMRLNAVKAYSLKNKNGQASNVADNSSELIHSDEDPLLAQVQSLQEKGYTVEEAARELGRGVTEIELLLKFRQNQK
;
A
#
# COMPACT_ATOMS: atom_id res chain seq x y z
N MET A 1 -55.57 17.26 -41.61
CA MET A 1 -55.67 16.72 -40.23
C MET A 1 -55.23 15.27 -40.14
N GLN A 2 -55.83 14.34 -40.89
CA GLN A 2 -55.51 12.90 -40.80
C GLN A 2 -54.07 12.53 -41.23
N THR A 3 -53.53 13.23 -42.23
CA THR A 3 -52.13 13.06 -42.68
C THR A 3 -51.10 13.42 -41.61
N PHE A 4 -51.40 14.39 -40.75
CA PHE A 4 -50.52 14.80 -39.66
C PHE A 4 -50.45 13.72 -38.56
N LEU A 5 -51.58 13.09 -38.24
CA LEU A 5 -51.62 11.98 -37.28
C LEU A 5 -50.84 10.76 -37.79
N ILE A 6 -50.92 10.45 -39.10
CA ILE A 6 -50.16 9.36 -39.72
C ILE A 6 -48.65 9.67 -39.68
N LEU A 7 -48.26 10.90 -39.97
CA LEU A 7 -46.86 11.33 -39.93
C LEU A 7 -46.27 11.23 -38.51
N ILE A 8 -47.03 11.64 -37.49
CA ILE A 8 -46.65 11.47 -36.09
C ILE A 8 -46.51 10.00 -35.72
N SER A 9 -47.47 9.15 -36.12
CA SER A 9 -47.39 7.71 -35.86
C SER A 9 -46.13 7.10 -36.49
N PHE A 10 -45.78 7.51 -37.72
CA PHE A 10 -44.57 7.03 -38.39
C PHE A 10 -43.28 7.46 -37.67
N ILE A 11 -43.19 8.71 -37.21
CA ILE A 11 -42.06 9.21 -36.41
C ILE A 11 -41.94 8.43 -35.09
N LEU A 12 -43.07 8.20 -34.41
CA LEU A 12 -43.10 7.47 -33.15
C LEU A 12 -42.64 6.01 -33.31
N ASN A 13 -43.02 5.37 -34.43
CA ASN A 13 -42.55 4.02 -34.77
C ASN A 13 -41.04 4.00 -35.04
N ILE A 14 -40.51 4.98 -35.78
CA ILE A 14 -39.05 5.10 -35.98
C ILE A 14 -38.33 5.29 -34.64
N ALA A 15 -38.85 6.17 -33.78
CA ALA A 15 -38.29 6.40 -32.45
C ALA A 15 -38.32 5.12 -31.59
N ALA A 16 -39.39 4.33 -31.67
CA ALA A 16 -39.50 3.05 -30.98
C ALA A 16 -38.46 2.04 -31.49
N LEU A 17 -38.26 1.93 -32.81
CA LEU A 17 -37.22 1.08 -33.39
C LEU A 17 -35.82 1.51 -32.95
N LEU A 18 -35.52 2.82 -32.94
CA LEU A 18 -34.25 3.34 -32.44
C LEU A 18 -34.06 3.01 -30.95
N ALA A 19 -35.10 3.16 -30.13
CA ALA A 19 -35.03 2.81 -28.72
C ALA A 19 -34.73 1.32 -28.52
N ILE A 20 -35.36 0.42 -29.29
CA ILE A 20 -35.08 -1.02 -29.26
C ILE A 20 -33.62 -1.32 -29.60
N VAL A 21 -33.07 -0.70 -30.65
CA VAL A 21 -31.66 -0.91 -31.04
C VAL A 21 -30.69 -0.40 -29.96
N ILE A 22 -30.97 0.76 -29.36
CA ILE A 22 -30.15 1.31 -28.27
C ILE A 22 -30.21 0.41 -27.03
N LEU A 23 -31.38 -0.11 -26.68
CA LEU A 23 -31.54 -1.06 -25.58
C LEU A 23 -30.80 -2.38 -25.85
N TYR A 24 -30.91 -2.91 -27.07
CA TYR A 24 -30.24 -4.15 -27.47
C TYR A 24 -28.72 -4.02 -27.38
N THR A 25 -28.15 -2.93 -27.90
CA THR A 25 -26.70 -2.68 -27.83
C THR A 25 -26.20 -2.50 -26.39
N ARG A 26 -26.96 -1.79 -25.55
CA ARG A 26 -26.63 -1.62 -24.12
C ARG A 26 -26.67 -2.94 -23.35
N GLN A 27 -27.67 -3.78 -23.59
CA GLN A 27 -27.81 -5.09 -22.95
C GLN A 27 -26.70 -6.05 -23.38
N ASN A 28 -26.38 -6.09 -24.67
CA ASN A 28 -25.34 -6.97 -25.21
C ASN A 28 -23.94 -6.61 -24.67
N ARG A 29 -23.65 -5.31 -24.50
CA ARG A 29 -22.40 -4.84 -23.90
C ARG A 29 -22.23 -5.29 -22.45
N LEU A 30 -23.31 -5.30 -21.66
CA LEU A 30 -23.25 -5.74 -20.26
C LEU A 30 -22.94 -7.24 -20.15
N LEU A 31 -23.58 -8.07 -20.99
CA LEU A 31 -23.32 -9.51 -21.06
C LEU A 31 -21.87 -9.83 -21.45
N GLU A 32 -21.30 -9.08 -22.39
CA GLU A 32 -19.90 -9.26 -22.79
C GLU A 32 -18.93 -8.90 -21.66
N ILE A 33 -19.23 -7.82 -20.92
CA ILE A 33 -18.45 -7.42 -19.75
C ILE A 33 -18.51 -8.49 -18.65
N GLU A 34 -19.68 -9.06 -18.35
CA GLU A 34 -19.82 -10.15 -17.36
C GLU A 34 -18.98 -11.38 -17.74
N LYS A 35 -19.03 -11.78 -19.02
CA LYS A 35 -18.21 -12.88 -19.52
C LYS A 35 -16.71 -12.58 -19.40
N GLN A 36 -16.31 -11.35 -19.69
CA GLN A 36 -14.93 -10.92 -19.59
C GLN A 36 -14.46 -10.85 -18.14
N GLN A 37 -15.31 -10.41 -17.21
CA GLN A 37 -15.02 -10.42 -15.77
C GLN A 37 -14.71 -11.83 -15.26
N GLY A 38 -15.52 -12.84 -15.63
CA GLY A 38 -15.25 -14.22 -15.23
C GLY A 38 -13.89 -14.74 -15.71
N LYS A 39 -13.45 -14.34 -16.91
CA LYS A 39 -12.12 -14.69 -17.42
C LYS A 39 -11.01 -13.97 -16.66
N THR A 40 -11.17 -12.67 -16.40
CA THR A 40 -10.19 -11.87 -15.66
C THR A 40 -10.02 -12.36 -14.22
N VAL A 41 -11.09 -12.79 -13.54
CA VAL A 41 -11.01 -13.36 -12.19
C VAL A 41 -10.16 -14.64 -12.21
N LYS A 42 -10.39 -15.52 -13.18
CA LYS A 42 -9.59 -16.74 -13.31
C LYS A 42 -8.11 -16.46 -13.57
N GLU A 43 -7.82 -15.53 -14.48
CA GLU A 43 -6.44 -15.08 -14.75
C GLU A 43 -5.80 -14.48 -13.47
N MET A 44 -6.57 -13.75 -12.67
CA MET A 44 -6.12 -13.20 -11.39
C MET A 44 -5.85 -14.29 -10.35
N GLU A 45 -6.70 -15.31 -10.24
CA GLU A 45 -6.49 -16.47 -9.36
C GLU A 45 -5.20 -17.22 -9.71
N ASP A 46 -4.93 -17.41 -11.01
CA ASP A 46 -3.70 -18.05 -11.49
C ASP A 46 -2.46 -17.20 -11.16
N LEU A 47 -2.54 -15.87 -11.34
CA LEU A 47 -1.45 -14.94 -10.99
C LEU A 47 -1.17 -14.95 -9.48
N ILE A 48 -2.21 -14.85 -8.65
CA ILE A 48 -2.07 -14.89 -7.19
C ILE A 48 -1.48 -16.23 -6.75
N SER A 49 -1.92 -17.35 -7.36
CA SER A 49 -1.36 -18.67 -7.05
C SER A 49 0.13 -18.77 -7.39
N SER A 50 0.53 -18.24 -8.55
CA SER A 50 1.95 -18.19 -8.93
C SER A 50 2.79 -17.33 -7.97
N TYR A 51 2.26 -16.17 -7.57
CA TYR A 51 2.93 -15.26 -6.65
C TYR A 51 3.03 -15.83 -5.22
N LEU A 52 1.97 -16.47 -4.72
CA LEU A 52 1.99 -17.12 -3.40
C LEU A 52 2.97 -18.30 -3.37
N LEU A 53 3.09 -19.04 -4.48
CA LEU A 53 4.08 -20.10 -4.61
C LEU A 53 5.51 -19.54 -4.55
N GLU A 54 5.79 -18.49 -5.31
CA GLU A 54 7.09 -17.81 -5.32
C GLU A 54 7.43 -17.24 -3.94
N MET A 55 6.49 -16.54 -3.28
CA MET A 55 6.70 -16.02 -1.93
C MET A 55 6.94 -17.13 -0.90
N LYS A 56 6.25 -18.26 -1.01
CA LYS A 56 6.46 -19.41 -0.13
C LYS A 56 7.87 -19.99 -0.34
N GLU A 57 8.26 -20.19 -1.60
CA GLU A 57 9.59 -20.69 -1.94
C GLU A 57 10.70 -19.75 -1.45
N ASP A 58 10.49 -18.43 -1.57
CA ASP A 58 11.38 -17.40 -1.05
C ASP A 58 11.52 -17.47 0.47
N ASN A 59 10.41 -17.67 1.19
CA ASN A 59 10.43 -17.82 2.64
C ASN A 59 11.15 -19.12 3.06
N ASP A 60 10.87 -20.25 2.38
CA ASP A 60 11.56 -21.52 2.62
C ASP A 60 13.07 -21.41 2.34
N ARG A 61 13.46 -20.69 1.27
CA ARG A 61 14.85 -20.41 0.93
C ARG A 61 15.52 -19.55 2.01
N PHE A 62 14.83 -18.53 2.50
CA PHE A 62 15.33 -17.68 3.57
C PHE A 62 15.55 -18.47 4.87
N ILE A 63 14.59 -19.31 5.26
CA ILE A 63 14.69 -20.16 6.46
C ILE A 63 15.89 -21.11 6.33
N ARG A 64 16.05 -21.78 5.17
CA ARG A 64 17.19 -22.69 4.94
C ARG A 64 18.54 -21.97 5.02
N GLN A 65 18.66 -20.78 4.44
CA GLN A 65 19.89 -19.99 4.53
C GLN A 65 20.16 -19.57 5.99
N PHE A 66 19.12 -19.22 6.74
CA PHE A 66 19.24 -18.87 8.16
C PHE A 66 19.65 -20.06 9.02
N GLU A 67 19.08 -21.24 8.78
CA GLU A 67 19.43 -22.49 9.45
C GLU A 67 20.86 -22.93 9.12
N ALA A 68 21.27 -22.88 7.84
CA ALA A 68 22.63 -23.21 7.43
C ALA A 68 23.68 -22.28 8.08
N VAL A 69 23.38 -20.99 8.25
CA VAL A 69 24.26 -20.04 8.96
C VAL A 69 24.27 -20.27 10.48
N LYS A 70 23.19 -20.83 11.03
CA LYS A 70 23.10 -21.21 12.44
C LYS A 70 23.85 -22.53 12.73
N GLU A 71 23.81 -23.47 11.80
CA GLU A 71 24.43 -24.80 11.94
C GLU A 71 25.94 -24.73 11.69
N SER A 72 26.38 -23.95 10.69
CA SER A 72 27.81 -23.63 10.42
C SER A 72 28.51 -22.83 11.53
N LYS A 73 27.79 -22.43 12.59
CA LYS A 73 28.33 -21.74 13.77
C LYS A 73 28.86 -22.70 14.84
N THR A 74 28.71 -24.01 14.67
CA THR A 74 28.97 -24.98 15.74
C THR A 74 30.32 -25.70 15.61
N GLU A 75 30.98 -25.65 14.46
CA GLU A 75 32.25 -26.35 14.24
C GLU A 75 33.25 -25.40 13.54
N ASP A 76 34.32 -25.02 14.25
CA ASP A 76 35.64 -24.56 13.75
C ASP A 76 36.06 -23.09 13.49
N GLU A 77 35.31 -22.01 13.79
CA GLU A 77 35.83 -20.65 13.49
C GLU A 77 35.66 -19.57 14.57
N THR A 78 36.29 -19.73 15.73
CA THR A 78 36.40 -18.66 16.74
C THR A 78 37.57 -17.69 16.52
N GLU A 79 38.64 -18.08 15.83
CA GLU A 79 39.81 -17.21 15.60
C GLU A 79 39.74 -16.38 14.30
N HIS A 80 39.27 -16.97 13.19
CA HIS A 80 39.26 -16.28 11.90
C HIS A 80 38.16 -15.20 11.75
N ARG A 81 37.14 -15.25 12.62
CA ARG A 81 36.04 -14.29 12.66
C ARG A 81 36.47 -12.94 13.20
N GLN A 82 37.41 -12.88 14.13
CA GLN A 82 37.84 -11.61 14.73
C GLN A 82 38.60 -10.76 13.70
N GLU A 83 39.50 -11.37 12.93
CA GLU A 83 40.29 -10.66 11.92
C GLU A 83 39.43 -10.16 10.74
N LYS A 84 38.44 -10.97 10.30
CA LYS A 84 37.55 -10.60 9.20
C LYS A 84 36.52 -9.55 9.61
N VAL A 85 36.00 -9.61 10.84
CA VAL A 85 35.09 -8.59 11.39
C VAL A 85 35.82 -7.27 11.64
N GLU A 86 37.08 -7.30 12.10
CA GLU A 86 37.90 -6.09 12.28
C GLU A 86 38.17 -5.38 10.95
N LYS A 87 38.48 -6.13 9.89
CA LYS A 87 38.70 -5.59 8.53
C LYS A 87 37.41 -5.00 7.92
N ILE A 88 36.26 -5.65 8.13
CA ILE A 88 34.96 -5.13 7.68
C ILE A 88 34.57 -3.86 8.48
N ARG A 89 34.87 -3.81 9.78
CA ARG A 89 34.62 -2.65 10.63
C ARG A 89 35.49 -1.44 10.24
N GLN A 90 36.76 -1.68 9.90
CA GLN A 90 37.67 -0.65 9.41
C GLN A 90 37.29 -0.15 8.01
N ALA A 91 36.83 -1.04 7.13
CA ALA A 91 36.29 -0.66 5.82
C ALA A 91 34.99 0.14 5.95
N ALA A 92 34.06 -0.28 6.81
CA ALA A 92 32.81 0.43 7.07
C ALA A 92 33.06 1.82 7.69
N ALA A 93 34.00 1.95 8.63
CA ALA A 93 34.38 3.23 9.22
C ALA A 93 34.97 4.20 8.17
N LYS A 94 35.70 3.68 7.18
CA LYS A 94 36.23 4.46 6.05
C LYS A 94 35.14 4.94 5.09
N VAL A 95 34.10 4.14 4.88
CA VAL A 95 32.93 4.50 4.04
C VAL A 95 32.06 5.55 4.73
N LEU A 96 31.79 5.38 6.04
CA LEU A 96 31.03 6.35 6.83
C LEU A 96 31.67 7.75 6.94
N GLN A 97 32.98 7.85 6.78
CA GLN A 97 33.69 9.14 6.86
C GLN A 97 33.66 9.92 5.53
N ASN A 98 33.31 9.27 4.41
CA ASN A 98 33.28 9.89 3.09
C ASN A 98 31.85 10.14 2.55
N GLU A 99 30.82 9.70 3.30
CA GLU A 99 29.40 9.75 2.88
C GLU A 99 28.61 10.87 3.59
N SER A 100 29.30 11.85 4.16
CA SER A 100 28.70 13.06 4.73
C SER A 100 28.66 14.19 3.69
N LEU A 101 28.02 13.96 2.55
CA LEU A 101 27.36 15.01 1.78
C LEU A 101 26.11 14.41 1.11
N PRO A 102 24.92 14.96 1.35
CA PRO A 102 23.73 14.62 0.57
C PRO A 102 24.02 14.95 -0.90
N SER A 103 24.10 13.94 -1.75
CA SER A 103 24.05 14.18 -3.19
C SER A 103 22.61 14.58 -3.52
N GLU A 104 22.47 15.73 -4.17
CA GLU A 104 21.20 16.27 -4.65
C GLU A 104 20.41 15.23 -5.44
N PRO A 105 19.06 15.33 -5.44
CA PRO A 105 18.23 14.38 -6.16
C PRO A 105 18.47 14.55 -7.67
N ASP A 106 19.12 13.57 -8.29
CA ASP A 106 19.16 13.47 -9.75
C ASP A 106 17.72 13.28 -10.27
N GLU A 107 17.25 14.28 -11.02
CA GLU A 107 15.86 14.41 -11.49
C GLU A 107 15.45 13.39 -12.57
N ASP A 108 16.30 12.43 -12.95
CA ASP A 108 16.12 11.70 -14.22
C ASP A 108 16.02 10.17 -14.08
N ASN A 109 15.45 9.67 -12.98
CA ASN A 109 15.23 8.22 -12.83
C ASN A 109 13.95 7.85 -12.05
N ASP A 110 12.82 8.01 -12.72
CA ASP A 110 11.47 7.72 -12.20
C ASP A 110 11.23 6.25 -11.80
N LEU A 111 12.13 5.31 -12.16
CA LEU A 111 11.92 3.89 -11.92
C LEU A 111 12.34 3.42 -10.51
N HIS A 112 13.21 4.16 -9.81
CA HIS A 112 13.75 3.77 -8.49
C HIS A 112 13.05 4.40 -7.29
N ARG A 113 12.02 5.23 -7.53
CA ARG A 113 11.28 5.91 -6.46
C ARG A 113 10.45 4.93 -5.61
N SER A 114 9.93 3.85 -6.21
CA SER A 114 9.16 2.78 -5.53
C SER A 114 9.99 2.00 -4.49
N GLN A 115 11.24 1.66 -4.84
CA GLN A 115 12.10 0.81 -4.01
C GLN A 115 12.65 1.56 -2.78
N SER A 116 12.82 2.87 -2.94
CA SER A 116 13.31 3.80 -1.92
C SER A 116 12.37 3.89 -0.71
N TYR A 117 11.06 3.95 -0.95
CA TYR A 117 10.06 4.03 0.12
C TYR A 117 9.94 2.72 0.92
N MET A 118 10.11 1.56 0.28
CA MET A 118 10.11 0.27 0.97
C MET A 118 11.27 0.13 1.95
N ARG A 119 12.48 0.54 1.52
CA ARG A 119 13.68 0.49 2.38
C ARG A 119 13.57 1.42 3.58
N LEU A 120 13.04 2.63 3.37
CA LEU A 120 12.85 3.62 4.44
C LEU A 120 11.87 3.09 5.51
N ASN A 121 10.76 2.50 5.08
CA ASN A 121 9.74 1.95 5.96
C ASN A 121 10.24 0.72 6.74
N ALA A 122 11.01 -0.15 6.10
CA ALA A 122 11.62 -1.29 6.76
C ALA A 122 12.57 -0.85 7.89
N VAL A 123 13.48 0.10 7.62
CA VAL A 123 14.42 0.62 8.64
C VAL A 123 13.66 1.25 9.80
N LYS A 124 12.61 2.04 9.52
CA LYS A 124 11.75 2.63 10.56
C LYS A 124 11.09 1.54 11.42
N ALA A 125 10.52 0.51 10.82
CA ALA A 125 9.88 -0.61 11.53
C ALA A 125 10.84 -1.39 12.44
N TYR A 126 12.06 -1.68 11.98
CA TYR A 126 13.07 -2.35 12.82
C TYR A 126 13.57 -1.44 13.95
N SER A 127 13.69 -0.14 13.71
CA SER A 127 14.14 0.82 14.73
C SER A 127 13.12 1.00 15.87
N LEU A 128 11.81 0.93 15.58
CA LEU A 128 10.76 1.00 16.61
C LEU A 128 10.81 -0.21 17.56
N LYS A 129 11.09 -1.41 17.01
CA LYS A 129 11.14 -2.65 17.81
C LYS A 129 12.24 -2.64 18.88
N ASN A 130 13.32 -1.88 18.67
CA ASN A 130 14.45 -1.84 19.60
C ASN A 130 14.33 -0.77 20.70
N LYS A 131 13.36 0.16 20.60
CA LYS A 131 13.11 1.18 21.65
C LYS A 131 12.24 0.66 22.81
N ASN A 132 11.42 -0.36 22.57
CA ASN A 132 10.55 -0.96 23.59
C ASN A 132 11.11 -2.31 24.03
N GLY A 133 12.23 -2.27 24.76
CA GLY A 133 12.82 -3.44 25.37
C GLY A 133 12.02 -3.90 26.59
N GLN A 134 11.09 -4.83 26.39
CA GLN A 134 10.74 -5.84 27.40
C GLN A 134 10.13 -7.07 26.74
N ALA A 135 10.83 -8.19 26.86
CA ALA A 135 10.38 -9.51 26.48
C ALA A 135 9.46 -10.07 27.57
N SER A 136 8.23 -10.43 27.20
CA SER A 136 7.42 -11.41 27.93
C SER A 136 6.67 -12.28 26.94
N ASN A 137 6.71 -13.59 27.19
CA ASN A 137 5.99 -14.62 26.46
C ASN A 137 4.46 -14.47 26.68
N VAL A 138 3.68 -14.83 25.67
CA VAL A 138 2.50 -15.74 25.70
C VAL A 138 1.57 -15.39 24.53
N ALA A 139 1.19 -16.46 23.83
CA ALA A 139 0.04 -16.69 22.95
C ALA A 139 -0.91 -15.52 22.58
N ASP A 140 -1.19 -15.52 21.28
CA ASP A 140 -2.52 -15.39 20.68
C ASP A 140 -3.37 -14.19 21.14
N ASN A 141 -3.29 -13.12 20.36
CA ASN A 141 -4.47 -12.33 20.02
C ASN A 141 -4.18 -11.55 18.75
N SER A 142 -4.73 -12.06 17.65
CA SER A 142 -5.02 -11.30 16.44
C SER A 142 -6.02 -10.19 16.79
N SER A 143 -5.54 -8.98 17.11
CA SER A 143 -6.21 -7.68 16.95
C SER A 143 -5.62 -6.66 17.93
N GLU A 144 -4.47 -6.06 17.58
CA GLU A 144 -3.99 -4.80 18.16
C GLU A 144 -2.59 -4.57 17.62
N LEU A 145 -2.35 -3.62 16.72
CA LEU A 145 -1.04 -2.94 16.54
C LEU A 145 -1.15 -1.75 15.54
N ILE A 146 -2.20 -0.92 15.65
CA ILE A 146 -2.09 0.48 15.22
C ILE A 146 -1.86 1.31 16.48
N HIS A 147 -0.64 1.27 16.99
CA HIS A 147 -0.19 2.24 17.98
C HIS A 147 0.36 3.46 17.22
N SER A 148 -0.46 4.50 17.29
CA SER A 148 -0.30 5.81 16.68
C SER A 148 0.85 6.58 17.33
N ASP A 149 2.00 6.66 16.65
CA ASP A 149 2.85 7.84 16.75
C ASP A 149 2.21 8.90 15.84
N GLU A 150 1.35 9.73 16.45
CA GLU A 150 0.80 11.00 15.94
C GLU A 150 0.92 11.19 14.42
N ASP A 151 -0.09 10.77 13.65
CA ASP A 151 -0.17 11.09 12.23
C ASP A 151 -0.03 12.62 12.10
N PRO A 152 0.98 13.15 11.38
CA PRO A 152 1.21 14.60 11.27
C PRO A 152 -0.03 15.34 10.78
N LEU A 153 -0.87 14.66 9.98
CA LEU A 153 -2.15 15.20 9.52
C LEU A 153 -3.17 15.32 10.67
N LEU A 154 -3.24 14.32 11.55
CA LEU A 154 -4.15 14.32 12.70
C LEU A 154 -3.78 15.41 13.71
N ALA A 155 -2.48 15.60 13.98
CA ALA A 155 -2.00 16.68 14.84
C ALA A 155 -2.35 18.07 14.27
N GLN A 156 -2.24 18.23 12.95
CA GLN A 156 -2.61 19.47 12.26
C GLN A 156 -4.12 19.75 12.35
N VAL A 157 -4.95 18.73 12.11
CA VAL A 157 -6.42 18.81 12.26
C VAL A 157 -6.82 19.16 13.69
N GLN A 158 -6.17 18.56 14.70
CA GLN A 158 -6.42 18.89 16.11
C GLN A 158 -6.08 20.34 16.42
N SER A 159 -4.93 20.84 15.96
CA SER A 159 -4.54 22.23 16.19
C SER A 159 -5.51 23.24 15.59
N LEU A 160 -6.18 22.89 14.48
CA LEU A 160 -7.20 23.73 13.85
C LEU A 160 -8.54 23.64 14.60
N GLN A 161 -8.93 22.45 15.07
CA GLN A 161 -10.11 22.28 15.93
C GLN A 161 -9.97 23.03 17.27
N GLU A 162 -8.81 22.98 17.90
CA GLU A 162 -8.52 23.72 19.14
C GLU A 162 -8.54 25.24 18.93
N LYS A 163 -8.21 25.71 17.72
CA LYS A 163 -8.35 27.12 17.32
C LYS A 163 -9.78 27.52 16.96
N GLY A 164 -10.75 26.59 17.03
CA GLY A 164 -12.17 26.85 16.81
C GLY A 164 -12.63 26.74 15.36
N TYR A 165 -11.81 26.20 14.46
CA TYR A 165 -12.19 25.98 13.06
C TYR A 165 -13.19 24.84 12.93
N THR A 166 -14.14 24.98 12.01
CA THR A 166 -15.07 23.90 11.66
C THR A 166 -14.39 22.81 10.84
N VAL A 167 -14.99 21.61 10.77
CA VAL A 167 -14.46 20.48 9.98
C VAL A 167 -14.30 20.86 8.51
N GLU A 168 -15.20 21.68 7.98
CA GLU A 168 -15.21 22.17 6.60
C GLU A 168 -14.08 23.15 6.32
N GLU A 169 -13.80 24.06 7.25
CA GLU A 169 -12.70 25.01 7.14
C GLU A 169 -11.35 24.31 7.31
N ALA A 170 -11.24 23.36 8.23
CA ALA A 170 -10.05 22.53 8.37
C ALA A 170 -9.77 21.72 7.11
N ALA A 171 -10.80 21.16 6.48
CA ALA A 171 -10.67 20.45 5.21
C ALA A 171 -10.19 21.37 4.09
N ARG A 172 -10.70 22.62 4.03
CA ARG A 172 -10.30 23.61 3.04
C ARG A 172 -8.86 24.09 3.24
N GLU A 173 -8.46 24.36 4.48
CA GLU A 173 -7.11 24.80 4.84
C GLU A 173 -6.06 23.71 4.55
N LEU A 174 -6.42 22.44 4.74
CA LEU A 174 -5.55 21.30 4.53
C LEU A 174 -5.62 20.72 3.11
N GLY A 175 -6.50 21.24 2.25
CA GLY A 175 -6.74 20.72 0.90
C GLY A 175 -7.25 19.28 0.88
N ARG A 176 -8.04 18.88 1.87
CA ARG A 176 -8.59 17.52 2.05
C ARG A 176 -10.11 17.48 1.89
N GLY A 177 -10.66 16.28 1.72
CA GLY A 177 -12.10 16.09 1.72
C GLY A 177 -12.70 16.33 3.10
N VAL A 178 -13.88 16.96 3.18
CA VAL A 178 -14.61 17.16 4.46
C VAL A 178 -14.85 15.82 5.16
N THR A 179 -15.22 14.80 4.38
CA THR A 179 -15.43 13.43 4.86
C THR A 179 -14.14 12.78 5.38
N GLU A 180 -12.98 13.12 4.81
CA GLU A 180 -11.69 12.56 5.24
C GLU A 180 -11.29 13.11 6.62
N ILE A 181 -11.46 14.42 6.83
CA ILE A 181 -11.21 15.06 8.13
C ILE A 181 -12.20 14.56 9.20
N GLU A 182 -13.47 14.40 8.84
CA GLU A 182 -14.48 13.84 9.74
C GLU A 182 -14.14 12.39 10.15
N LEU A 183 -13.73 11.57 9.18
CA LEU A 183 -13.37 10.18 9.42
C LEU A 183 -12.11 10.07 10.28
N LEU A 184 -11.10 10.91 10.02
CA LEU A 184 -9.89 11.01 10.83
C LEU A 184 -10.19 11.30 12.31
N LEU A 185 -11.11 12.22 12.57
CA LEU A 185 -11.54 12.55 13.94
C LEU A 185 -12.31 11.40 14.59
N LYS A 186 -13.21 10.73 13.86
CA LYS A 186 -14.01 9.59 14.36
C LYS A 186 -13.17 8.37 14.71
N PHE A 187 -12.15 8.05 13.88
CA PHE A 187 -11.26 6.93 14.17
C PHE A 187 -10.53 7.09 15.50
N ARG A 188 -10.14 8.32 15.87
CA ARG A 188 -9.54 8.61 17.18
C ARG A 188 -10.56 8.53 18.32
N GLN A 189 -11.78 9.03 18.11
CA GLN A 189 -12.79 9.07 19.17
C GLN A 189 -13.17 7.66 19.66
N ASN A 190 -13.07 6.67 18.78
CA ASN A 190 -13.27 5.24 19.11
C ASN A 190 -12.03 4.55 19.71
N GLN A 191 -10.90 5.25 19.85
CA GLN A 191 -9.66 4.73 20.46
C GLN A 191 -9.43 5.22 21.91
N LYS A 192 -10.36 5.98 22.49
CA LYS A 192 -10.41 6.29 23.93
C LYS A 192 -11.39 5.38 24.63
#